data_AF-A0ABD0B804-F1
#
_entry.id   AF-A0ABD0B804-F1
#
_cell.length_a   1.000
_cell.length_b   1.000
_cell.length_c   1.000
_cell.angle_alpha   90.00
_cell.angle_beta   90.00
_cell.angle_gamma   90.00
#
_symmetry.space_group_name_H-M   'P 1'
#
loop_
_entity.id
_entity.type
_entity.pdbx_description
1 polymer ?
#
loop_
_entity_poly.entity_id
_entity_poly.type
_entity_poly.pdbx_seq_one_letter_code
_entity_poly.pdbx_strand_id
1 'polypeptide(L)'
;MANNKSPKDPWYSPLEMPNGDPISGCAAFNRRVKLKGGMQTILKEVAIKAGQAAAIAALATYEAEQTTLTPPPSPRPVRKRQPSSNRPGNTPGNLH
;
A
#
# COMPACT_ATOMS: atom_id res chain seq x y z
N MET A 1 25.86 37.60 -6.58
CA MET A 1 24.80 36.93 -5.80
C MET A 1 25.09 35.44 -5.80
N ALA A 2 25.24 34.81 -4.63
CA ALA A 2 25.51 33.38 -4.53
C ALA A 2 24.31 32.60 -5.09
N ASN A 3 24.59 31.65 -5.98
CA ASN A 3 23.56 30.87 -6.67
C ASN A 3 22.95 29.86 -5.67
N ASN A 4 21.91 30.30 -4.94
CA ASN A 4 21.20 29.55 -3.89
C ASN A 4 20.32 28.41 -4.44
N LYS A 5 20.72 27.72 -5.51
CA LYS A 5 20.05 26.48 -5.91
C LYS A 5 20.59 25.34 -5.06
N SER A 6 19.81 24.91 -4.08
CA SER A 6 20.05 23.66 -3.36
C SER A 6 20.37 22.56 -4.37
N PRO A 7 21.43 21.75 -4.15
CA PRO A 7 21.76 20.64 -5.03
C PRO A 7 20.54 19.74 -5.27
N LYS A 8 20.34 19.32 -6.52
CA LYS A 8 19.23 18.42 -6.91
C LYS A 8 19.26 17.10 -6.14
N ASP A 9 20.46 16.69 -5.69
CA ASP A 9 20.69 15.51 -4.89
C ASP A 9 20.96 15.90 -3.41
N PRO A 10 20.11 15.46 -2.46
CA PRO A 10 20.30 15.68 -1.03
C PRO A 10 21.67 15.25 -0.49
N TRP A 11 22.33 14.28 -1.14
CA TRP A 11 23.65 13.83 -0.74
C TRP A 11 24.74 14.89 -0.89
N TYR A 12 24.56 15.84 -1.80
CA TYR A 12 25.52 16.92 -2.08
C TYR A 12 25.10 18.27 -1.48
N SER A 13 23.90 18.34 -0.87
CA SER A 13 23.39 19.53 -0.22
C SER A 13 24.32 20.06 0.87
N PRO A 14 24.33 21.38 1.13
CA PRO A 14 25.08 21.92 2.26
C PRO A 14 24.80 21.17 3.56
N LEU A 15 25.84 20.98 4.37
CA LEU A 15 25.80 20.35 5.68
C LEU A 15 26.61 21.21 6.63
N GLU A 16 26.04 21.54 7.78
CA GLU A 16 26.75 22.27 8.82
C GLU A 16 27.64 21.30 9.60
N MET A 17 28.90 21.68 9.77
CA MET A 17 29.87 20.93 10.58
C MET A 17 29.73 21.30 12.06
N PRO A 18 30.24 20.48 12.99
CA PRO A 18 30.13 20.77 14.43
C PRO A 18 30.76 22.09 14.87
N ASN A 19 31.67 22.65 14.07
CA ASN A 19 32.30 23.95 14.29
C ASN A 19 31.50 25.12 13.70
N GLY A 20 30.31 24.88 13.13
CA GLY A 20 29.45 25.89 12.50
C GLY A 20 29.74 26.15 11.02
N ASP A 21 30.81 25.59 10.46
CA ASP A 21 31.18 25.83 9.06
C ASP A 21 30.29 25.02 8.10
N PRO A 22 29.75 25.62 7.03
CA PRO A 22 29.01 24.88 6.01
C PRO A 22 29.97 24.19 5.03
N ILE A 23 29.76 22.90 4.79
CA ILE A 23 30.39 22.15 3.69
C ILE A 23 29.35 21.78 2.64
N SER A 24 29.74 21.71 1.36
CA SER A 24 28.82 21.36 0.25
C SER A 24 29.50 20.45 -0.78
N GLY A 25 28.72 19.93 -1.73
CA GLY A 25 29.25 19.10 -2.82
C GLY A 25 29.87 17.80 -2.32
N CYS A 26 31.05 17.44 -2.87
CA CYS A 26 31.74 16.19 -2.56
C CYS A 26 32.13 16.07 -1.07
N ALA A 27 32.44 17.19 -0.41
CA ALA A 27 32.77 17.18 1.01
C ALA A 27 31.56 16.75 1.86
N ALA A 28 30.38 17.30 1.54
CA ALA A 28 29.14 16.96 2.22
C ALA A 28 28.72 15.51 1.94
N PHE A 29 28.88 15.03 0.70
CA PHE A 29 28.69 13.62 0.34
C PHE A 29 29.57 12.71 1.19
N ASN A 30 30.88 12.94 1.21
CA ASN A 30 31.84 12.12 1.96
C ASN A 30 31.53 12.12 3.46
N ARG A 31 31.12 13.26 4.02
CA ARG A 31 30.72 13.35 5.42
C ARG A 31 29.47 12.52 5.70
N ARG A 32 28.43 12.62 4.87
CA ARG A 32 27.20 11.82 5.01
C ARG A 32 27.48 10.32 4.89
N VAL A 33 28.32 9.91 3.94
CA VAL A 33 28.73 8.51 3.79
C VAL A 33 29.43 8.00 5.05
N LYS A 34 30.36 8.78 5.60
CA LYS A 34 31.03 8.44 6.87
C LYS A 34 30.04 8.36 8.05
N LEU A 35 29.12 9.31 8.17
CA LEU A 35 28.09 9.32 9.22
C LEU A 35 27.15 8.11 9.14
N LYS A 36 26.92 7.58 7.94
CA LYS A 36 26.14 6.36 7.71
C LYS A 36 26.93 5.06 7.92
N GLY A 37 28.18 5.13 8.37
CA GLY A 37 29.03 3.96 8.56
C GLY A 37 29.66 3.43 7.27
N GLY A 38 29.72 4.26 6.22
CA GLY A 38 30.35 3.94 4.94
C GLY A 38 29.37 3.50 3.84
N MET A 39 29.90 3.37 2.62
CA MET A 39 29.10 3.04 1.44
C MET A 39 28.48 1.63 1.51
N GLN A 40 29.20 0.66 2.09
CA GLN A 40 28.70 -0.70 2.25
C GLN A 40 27.41 -0.75 3.08
N THR A 41 27.32 0.04 4.16
CA THR A 41 26.12 0.13 4.99
C THR A 41 24.96 0.73 4.21
N ILE A 42 25.20 1.79 3.45
CA ILE A 42 24.19 2.43 2.58
C ILE A 42 23.67 1.41 1.54
N LEU A 43 24.56 0.68 0.88
CA LEU A 43 24.17 -0.33 -0.12
C LEU A 43 23.34 -1.46 0.51
N LYS A 44 23.70 -1.91 1.71
CA LYS A 44 22.91 -2.91 2.46
C LYS A 44 21.51 -2.38 2.79
N GLU A 45 21.39 -1.15 3.30
CA GLU A 45 20.10 -0.53 3.59
C GLU A 45 19.23 -0.41 2.33
N VAL A 46 19.82 -0.03 1.20
CA VAL A 46 19.12 0.08 -0.08
C VAL A 46 18.64 -1.30 -0.56
N ALA A 47 19.49 -2.33 -0.49
CA ALA A 47 19.13 -3.68 -0.88
C ALA A 47 17.98 -4.24 -0.02
N ILE A 48 18.00 -4.01 1.29
CA ILE A 48 16.93 -4.43 2.20
C ILE A 48 15.61 -3.75 1.83
N LYS A 49 15.61 -2.42 1.61
CA LYS A 49 14.41 -1.68 1.22
C LYS A 49 13.85 -2.15 -0.11
N ALA A 50 14.71 -2.41 -1.10
CA ALA A 50 14.30 -2.95 -2.39
C ALA A 50 13.66 -4.34 -2.23
N GLY A 51 14.27 -5.22 -1.42
CA GLY A 51 13.72 -6.54 -1.11
C GLY A 51 12.36 -6.47 -0.41
N GLN A 52 12.20 -5.56 0.56
CA GLN A 52 10.92 -5.34 1.25
C GLN A 52 9.84 -4.84 0.28
N ALA A 53 10.17 -3.87 -0.59
CA ALA A 53 9.23 -3.37 -1.60
C ALA A 53 8.80 -4.47 -2.58
N ALA A 54 9.74 -5.32 -3.01
CA ALA A 54 9.43 -6.46 -3.88
C ALA A 54 8.52 -7.50 -3.19
N ALA A 55 8.75 -7.79 -1.91
CA ALA A 55 7.90 -8.69 -1.13
C ALA A 55 6.47 -8.15 -0.97
N ILE A 56 6.32 -6.84 -0.69
CA ILE A 56 5.02 -6.18 -0.60
C ILE A 56 4.29 -6.24 -1.95
N ALA A 57 4.99 -5.97 -3.05
CA ALA A 57 4.41 -6.07 -4.39
C ALA A 57 3.94 -7.49 -4.72
N ALA A 58 4.76 -8.50 -4.40
CA ALA A 58 4.41 -9.90 -4.61
C ALA A 58 3.18 -10.32 -3.78
N LEU A 59 3.09 -9.87 -2.52
CA LEU A 59 1.92 -10.13 -1.68
C LEU A 59 0.66 -9.48 -2.26
N ALA A 60 0.75 -8.23 -2.72
CA ALA A 60 -0.36 -7.54 -3.36
C ALA A 60 -0.85 -8.25 -4.63
N THR A 61 0.07 -8.78 -5.45
CA THR A 61 -0.29 -9.59 -6.63
C THR A 61 -0.99 -10.88 -6.21
N TYR A 62 -0.46 -11.58 -5.20
CA TYR A 62 -1.07 -12.82 -4.70
C TYR A 62 -2.49 -12.60 -4.14
N GLU A 63 -2.71 -11.54 -3.38
CA GLU A 63 -4.04 -11.19 -2.86
C GLU A 63 -5.04 -10.85 -3.99
N ALA A 64 -4.58 -10.17 -5.05
CA ALA A 64 -5.38 -9.89 -6.23
C ALA A 64 -5.79 -11.16 -7.00
N GLU A 65 -4.90 -12.16 -7.07
CA GLU A 65 -5.20 -13.47 -7.68
C GLU A 65 -6.16 -14.30 -6.80
N GLN A 66 -6.04 -14.23 -5.48
CA GLN A 66 -6.94 -14.97 -4.57
C GLN A 66 -8.37 -14.38 -4.55
N THR A 67 -8.49 -13.06 -4.64
CA THR A 67 -9.80 -12.39 -4.72
C THR A 67 -10.52 -12.65 -6.04
N THR A 68 -9.82 -12.99 -7.12
CA THR A 68 -10.43 -13.39 -8.40
C THR A 68 -10.92 -14.85 -8.40
N LEU A 69 -10.35 -15.73 -7.57
CA LEU A 69 -10.77 -17.13 -7.47
C LEU A 69 -12.00 -17.37 -6.59
N THR A 70 -12.40 -16.39 -5.77
CA THR A 70 -13.58 -16.51 -4.92
C THR A 70 -14.79 -15.98 -5.69
N PRO A 71 -15.71 -16.82 -6.20
CA PRO A 71 -16.92 -16.32 -6.81
C PRO A 71 -17.67 -15.47 -5.77
N PRO A 72 -18.26 -14.32 -6.16
CA PRO A 72 -19.07 -13.53 -5.24
C PRO A 72 -20.13 -14.45 -4.61
N PRO A 73 -20.43 -14.31 -3.31
CA PRO A 73 -21.52 -15.05 -2.70
C PRO A 73 -22.75 -14.80 -3.56
N SER A 74 -23.28 -15.87 -4.16
CA SER A 74 -24.43 -15.77 -5.06
C SER A 74 -25.51 -14.96 -4.35
N PRO A 75 -26.11 -13.96 -5.01
CA PRO A 75 -27.18 -13.18 -4.40
C PRO A 75 -28.24 -14.18 -3.95
N ARG A 76 -28.38 -14.30 -2.63
CA ARG A 76 -29.38 -15.16 -2.00
C ARG A 76 -30.70 -14.84 -2.69
N PRO A 77 -31.43 -15.81 -3.27
CA PRO A 77 -32.69 -15.50 -3.93
C PRO A 77 -33.57 -14.81 -2.90
N VAL A 78 -33.87 -13.53 -3.15
CA VAL A 78 -34.85 -12.77 -2.38
C VAL A 78 -36.15 -13.54 -2.56
N ARG A 79 -36.52 -14.30 -1.54
CA ARG A 79 -37.77 -15.06 -1.47
C ARG A 79 -38.89 -14.06 -1.71
N LYS A 80 -39.35 -13.96 -2.97
CA LYS A 80 -40.54 -13.19 -3.33
C LYS A 80 -41.63 -13.71 -2.41
N ARG A 81 -42.11 -12.85 -1.50
CA ARG A 81 -43.26 -13.14 -0.66
C ARG A 81 -44.40 -13.50 -1.60
N GLN A 82 -44.70 -14.79 -1.72
CA GLN A 82 -45.96 -15.26 -2.28
C GLN A 82 -47.08 -14.56 -1.51
N PRO A 83 -48.06 -13.93 -2.17
CA PRO A 83 -49.26 -13.52 -1.48
C PRO A 83 -50.00 -14.79 -1.07
N SER A 84 -50.03 -15.12 0.23
CA SER A 84 -50.90 -16.17 0.73
C SER A 84 -52.34 -15.68 0.64
N SER A 85 -53.00 -15.99 -0.47
CA SER A 85 -54.44 -15.87 -0.61
C SER A 85 -55.11 -17.00 0.17
N ASN A 86 -55.16 -16.90 1.50
CA ASN A 86 -56.04 -17.72 2.33
C ASN A 86 -57.29 -16.90 2.68
N ARG A 87 -58.22 -16.86 1.72
CA ARG A 87 -59.63 -16.54 1.95
C ARG A 87 -60.26 -17.71 2.73
N PRO A 88 -61.04 -17.48 3.79
CA PRO A 88 -61.80 -18.55 4.45
C PRO A 88 -63.16 -18.77 3.77
N GLY A 89 -63.53 -20.03 3.58
CA GLY A 89 -64.92 -20.49 3.56
C GLY A 89 -65.63 -20.50 2.21
N ASN A 90 -65.78 -21.70 1.63
CA ASN A 90 -67.08 -22.19 1.15
C ASN A 90 -67.00 -23.71 0.96
N THR A 91 -67.64 -24.44 1.87
CA THR A 91 -67.80 -25.90 1.87
C THR A 91 -68.89 -26.30 0.86
N PRO A 92 -68.73 -27.36 0.04
CA PRO A 92 -69.82 -27.92 -0.74
C PRO A 92 -70.50 -29.05 0.05
N GLY A 93 -71.82 -29.08 0.08
CA GLY A 93 -72.54 -30.19 0.70
C GLY A 93 -74.05 -30.05 0.60
N ASN A 94 -74.62 -30.54 -0.50
CA ASN A 94 -76.05 -30.81 -0.62
C ASN A 94 -76.21 -32.30 -0.96
N LEU A 95 -76.62 -33.11 0.02
CA LEU A 95 -77.00 -34.52 -0.11
C LEU A 95 -78.03 -34.86 0.99
N HIS A 96 -79.27 -34.38 0.84
CA HIS A 96 -80.55 -35.11 0.92
C HIS A 96 -81.72 -34.13 0.99
#